data_AF-C6XQJ6-F1
#
_entry.id   AF-C6XQJ6-F1
#
_cell.length_a   1.000
_cell.length_b   1.000
_cell.length_c   1.000
_cell.angle_alpha   90.00
_cell.angle_beta   90.00
_cell.angle_gamma   90.00
#
_symmetry.space_group_name_H-M   'P 1'
#
loop_
_entity.id
_entity.type
_entity.pdbx_description
1 polymer ?
#
loop_
_entity_poly.entity_id
_entity_poly.type
_entity_poly.pdbx_seq_one_letter_code
_entity_poly.pdbx_strand_id
1 'polypeptide(L)'
;MKNLESNLSIAVLAIAALSIGGIVAPAASAQEPVQFEFSYSAEELQTEAGKHNVMERIEAGAKRACSMSSQRLTLLNQRLQNECVTIAMDDAVKSIQASQQLAQRQAIKSSS
;
A
#
# COMPACT_ATOMS: atom_id res chain seq x y z
N MET A 1 20.88 -51.98 -39.69
CA MET A 1 21.50 -50.82 -40.37
C MET A 1 20.62 -49.60 -40.12
N LYS A 2 21.27 -48.50 -39.71
CA LYS A 2 20.79 -47.11 -39.55
C LYS A 2 19.86 -46.82 -38.36
N ASN A 3 20.52 -46.18 -37.40
CA ASN A 3 20.07 -45.52 -36.19
C ASN A 3 19.05 -44.42 -36.47
N LEU A 4 18.10 -44.21 -35.55
CA LEU A 4 17.49 -42.91 -35.35
C LEU A 4 17.53 -42.58 -33.86
N GLU A 5 18.35 -41.57 -33.59
CA GLU A 5 18.57 -40.96 -32.29
C GLU A 5 17.31 -40.20 -31.85
N SER A 6 16.97 -40.29 -30.57
CA SER A 6 16.43 -39.14 -29.85
C SER A 6 16.66 -39.37 -28.36
N ASN A 7 17.84 -38.96 -27.92
CA ASN A 7 18.14 -38.73 -26.52
C ASN A 7 17.21 -37.62 -26.00
N LEU A 8 16.31 -37.94 -25.09
CA LEU A 8 15.90 -36.95 -24.10
C LEU A 8 15.75 -37.62 -22.74
N SER A 9 16.66 -37.20 -21.87
CA SER A 9 17.00 -37.74 -20.58
C SER A 9 15.84 -37.82 -19.60
N ILE A 10 15.87 -38.90 -18.84
CA ILE A 10 15.26 -39.06 -17.53
C ILE A 10 15.69 -37.90 -16.63
N ALA A 11 14.73 -37.18 -16.07
CA ALA A 11 14.95 -36.35 -14.88
C ALA A 11 13.72 -36.44 -13.98
N VAL A 12 13.79 -37.41 -13.07
CA VAL A 12 12.98 -37.51 -11.87
C VAL A 12 13.19 -36.24 -11.05
N LEU A 13 12.13 -35.49 -10.76
CA LEU A 13 12.15 -34.42 -9.76
C LEU A 13 11.01 -34.66 -8.78
N ALA A 14 11.44 -35.03 -7.57
CA ALA A 14 10.63 -35.33 -6.41
C ALA A 14 9.75 -34.14 -6.03
N ILE A 15 8.45 -34.39 -5.85
CA ILE A 15 7.53 -33.44 -5.25
C ILE A 15 7.75 -33.50 -3.73
N ALA A 16 8.58 -32.59 -3.22
CA ALA A 16 8.68 -32.35 -1.78
C ALA A 16 7.39 -31.69 -1.31
N ALA A 17 6.57 -32.44 -0.57
CA ALA A 17 5.40 -31.93 0.13
C ALA A 17 5.86 -30.96 1.24
N LEU A 18 5.87 -29.66 0.94
CA LEU A 18 6.01 -28.60 1.94
C LEU A 18 4.69 -28.46 2.70
N SER A 19 4.58 -29.19 3.80
CA SER A 19 3.59 -28.90 4.84
C SER A 19 3.94 -27.58 5.52
N ILE A 20 3.46 -26.48 4.97
CA ILE A 20 3.50 -25.17 5.61
C ILE A 20 2.53 -25.23 6.78
N GLY A 21 3.07 -25.45 7.98
CA GLY A 21 2.34 -25.25 9.22
C GLY A 21 1.80 -23.82 9.22
N GLY A 22 0.48 -23.69 9.14
CA GLY A 22 -0.21 -22.42 9.19
C GLY A 22 0.05 -21.75 10.52
N ILE A 23 0.96 -20.77 10.53
CA ILE A 23 0.86 -19.69 11.48
C ILE A 23 -0.43 -18.97 11.10
N VAL A 24 -1.50 -19.26 11.83
CA VAL A 24 -2.67 -18.40 11.90
C VAL A 24 -2.21 -17.08 12.51
N ALA A 25 -1.56 -16.26 11.68
CA ALA A 25 -1.49 -14.85 11.94
C ALA A 25 -2.95 -14.40 12.09
N PRO A 26 -3.32 -13.68 13.16
CA PRO A 26 -4.64 -13.09 13.22
C PRO A 26 -4.81 -12.33 11.91
N ALA A 27 -5.87 -12.67 11.17
CA ALA A 27 -6.26 -11.90 10.00
C ALA A 27 -6.42 -10.47 10.51
N ALA A 28 -5.41 -9.63 10.28
CA ALA A 28 -5.55 -8.20 10.41
C ALA A 28 -6.77 -7.89 9.57
N SER A 29 -7.86 -7.51 10.23
CA SER A 29 -9.11 -7.13 9.58
C SER A 29 -8.74 -6.24 8.41
N ALA A 30 -8.87 -6.76 7.19
CA ALA A 30 -8.56 -6.04 5.98
C ALA A 30 -9.61 -4.93 5.86
N GLN A 31 -9.41 -3.85 6.60
CA GLN A 31 -10.18 -2.63 6.48
C GLN A 31 -9.93 -2.16 5.06
N GLU A 32 -11.01 -2.06 4.29
CA GLU A 32 -10.94 -1.59 2.92
C GLU A 32 -10.19 -0.25 2.91
N PRO A 33 -9.22 -0.06 2.00
CA PRO A 33 -8.40 1.14 1.99
C PRO A 33 -9.31 2.36 1.88
N VAL A 34 -9.11 3.33 2.77
CA VAL A 34 -9.89 4.57 2.78
C VAL A 34 -9.44 5.42 1.59
N GLN A 35 -10.25 5.42 0.53
CA GLN A 35 -9.94 6.17 -0.68
C GLN A 35 -10.49 7.59 -0.58
N PHE A 36 -9.60 8.57 -0.71
CA PHE A 36 -9.95 9.98 -0.90
C PHE A 36 -8.96 10.63 -1.85
N GLU A 37 -9.45 11.59 -2.63
CA GLU A 37 -8.63 12.30 -3.59
C GLU A 37 -7.91 13.47 -2.92
N PHE A 38 -6.60 13.55 -3.14
CA PHE A 38 -5.79 14.71 -2.81
C PHE A 38 -4.71 14.90 -3.88
N SER A 39 -4.32 16.14 -4.09
CA SER A 39 -3.28 16.51 -5.06
C SER A 39 -2.13 17.19 -4.32
N TYR A 40 -0.91 17.12 -4.83
CA TYR A 40 0.20 17.91 -4.31
C TYR A 40 1.21 18.12 -5.43
N SER A 41 1.96 19.21 -5.33
CA SER A 41 3.08 19.50 -6.21
C SER A 41 4.40 19.07 -5.57
N ALA A 42 5.42 18.80 -6.39
CA ALA A 42 6.75 18.48 -5.87
C ALA A 42 7.36 19.68 -5.16
N GLU A 43 7.04 20.90 -5.61
CA GLU A 43 7.51 22.17 -5.06
C GLU A 43 6.97 22.40 -3.64
N GLU A 44 5.71 22.05 -3.39
CA GLU A 44 5.12 22.12 -2.03
C GLU A 44 5.91 21.25 -1.04
N LEU A 45 6.35 20.07 -1.46
CA LEU A 45 7.08 19.14 -0.59
C LEU A 45 8.54 19.58 -0.31
N GLN A 46 9.05 20.60 -1.00
CA GLN A 46 10.41 21.13 -0.76
C GLN A 46 10.46 22.09 0.43
N THR A 47 9.32 22.63 0.88
CA THR A 47 9.27 23.61 1.96
C THR A 47 8.54 23.04 3.18
N GLU A 48 8.95 23.44 4.38
CA GLU A 48 8.26 23.00 5.62
C GLU A 48 6.80 23.47 5.65
N ALA A 49 6.53 24.70 5.18
CA ALA A 49 5.17 25.22 5.08
C ALA A 49 4.31 24.43 4.08
N GLY A 50 4.86 24.06 2.92
CA GLY A 50 4.13 23.28 1.92
C GLY A 50 3.86 21.84 2.37
N LYS A 51 4.83 21.18 3.04
CA LYS A 51 4.60 19.88 3.68
C LYS A 51 3.47 19.93 4.70
N HIS A 52 3.45 20.98 5.53
CA HIS A 52 2.39 21.18 6.51
C HIS A 52 1.02 21.34 5.83
N ASN A 53 0.92 22.19 4.80
CA ASN A 53 -0.32 22.38 4.04
C ASN A 53 -0.81 21.08 3.38
N VAL A 54 0.11 20.27 2.82
CA VAL A 54 -0.24 18.95 2.24
C VAL A 54 -0.76 18.02 3.34
N MET A 55 -0.12 17.99 4.50
CA MET A 55 -0.57 17.17 5.63
C MET A 55 -1.95 17.58 6.14
N GLU A 56 -2.23 18.88 6.27
CA GLU A 56 -3.55 19.38 6.67
C GLU A 56 -4.64 18.96 5.68
N ARG A 57 -4.33 18.98 4.37
CA ARG A 57 -5.27 18.55 3.33
C ARG A 57 -5.53 17.05 3.39
N ILE A 58 -4.51 16.24 3.64
CA ILE A 58 -4.62 14.80 3.87
C ILE A 58 -5.49 14.52 5.08
N GLU A 59 -5.23 15.18 6.22
CA GLU A 59 -6.01 15.03 7.44
C GLU A 59 -7.47 15.43 7.24
N ALA A 60 -7.73 16.54 6.55
CA ALA A 60 -9.09 16.97 6.23
C ALA A 60 -9.81 15.99 5.28
N GLY A 61 -9.09 15.44 4.30
CA GLY A 61 -9.58 14.38 3.40
C GLY A 61 -9.95 13.12 4.18
N ALA A 62 -9.03 12.63 5.00
CA ALA A 62 -9.21 11.46 5.85
C ALA A 62 -10.40 11.64 6.82
N LYS A 63 -10.51 12.79 7.49
CA LYS A 63 -11.64 13.10 8.39
C LYS A 63 -12.99 13.05 7.68
N ARG A 64 -13.07 13.57 6.45
CA ARG A 64 -14.30 13.52 5.63
C ARG A 64 -14.62 12.11 5.14
N ALA A 65 -13.61 11.34 4.72
CA ALA A 65 -13.80 9.96 4.28
C ALA A 65 -14.22 9.04 5.44
N CYS A 66 -13.65 9.28 6.62
CA CYS A 66 -13.92 8.51 7.84
C CYS A 66 -15.11 9.04 8.66
N SER A 67 -15.74 10.16 8.28
CA SER A 67 -16.94 10.62 8.96
C SER A 67 -18.10 9.69 8.61
N MET A 68 -18.30 8.66 9.42
CA MET A 68 -19.46 7.79 9.29
C MET A 68 -20.73 8.61 9.54
N SER A 69 -21.77 8.37 8.73
CA SER A 69 -23.08 9.05 8.81
C SER A 69 -23.86 8.79 10.11
N SER A 70 -23.24 8.17 11.12
CA SER A 70 -23.91 7.82 12.35
C SER A 70 -24.27 9.07 13.15
N GLN A 71 -25.57 9.36 13.25
CA GLN A 71 -26.13 10.48 14.02
C GLN A 71 -25.83 10.44 15.53
N ARG A 72 -25.25 9.36 16.05
CA ARG A 72 -24.90 9.20 17.48
C ARG A 72 -23.40 9.04 17.67
N LEU A 73 -22.79 10.06 18.26
CA LEU A 73 -21.42 10.02 18.76
C LEU A 73 -21.36 9.18 20.03
N THR A 74 -21.01 7.90 19.88
CA THR A 74 -20.62 7.05 21.00
C THR A 74 -19.10 7.07 21.13
N LEU A 75 -18.56 6.79 22.32
CA LEU A 75 -17.11 6.67 22.53
C LEU A 75 -16.47 5.61 21.62
N LEU A 76 -17.20 4.53 21.32
CA LEU A 76 -16.76 3.50 20.39
C LEU A 76 -16.64 4.05 18.97
N ASN A 77 -17.67 4.78 18.49
CA ASN A 77 -17.65 5.39 17.16
C ASN A 77 -16.51 6.41 17.03
N GLN A 78 -16.24 7.18 18.08
CA GLN A 78 -15.12 8.12 18.08
C GLN A 78 -13.76 7.40 17.96
N ARG A 79 -13.59 6.27 18.66
CA ARG A 79 -12.36 5.45 18.54
C ARG A 79 -12.20 4.90 17.12
N LEU A 80 -13.26 4.33 16.56
CA LEU A 80 -13.24 3.79 15.19
C LEU A 80 -12.97 4.89 14.15
N GLN A 81 -13.54 6.08 14.34
CA GLN A 81 -13.27 7.22 13.47
C GLN A 81 -11.81 7.67 13.56
N ASN A 82 -11.24 7.79 14.76
CA ASN A 82 -9.84 8.16 14.95
C ASN A 82 -8.87 7.12 14.37
N GLU A 83 -9.20 5.83 14.52
CA GLU A 83 -8.44 4.73 13.94
C GLU A 83 -8.48 4.81 12.40
N CYS A 84 -9.67 4.97 11.82
CA CYS A 84 -9.84 5.18 10.38
C CYS A 84 -9.02 6.37 9.86
N VAL A 85 -9.07 7.52 10.55
CA VAL A 85 -8.29 8.71 10.15
C VAL A 85 -6.80 8.43 10.20
N THR A 86 -6.33 7.74 11.25
CA THR A 86 -4.91 7.40 11.42
C THR A 86 -4.41 6.52 10.27
N ILE A 87 -5.18 5.47 9.93
CA ILE A 87 -4.86 4.56 8.84
C ILE A 87 -4.88 5.30 7.49
N ALA A 88 -5.92 6.09 7.23
CA ALA A 88 -6.07 6.85 6.01
C ALA A 88 -4.93 7.86 5.79
N MET A 89 -4.46 8.50 6.87
CA MET A 89 -3.30 9.39 6.82
C MET A 89 -2.01 8.63 6.52
N ASP A 90 -1.77 7.49 7.17
CA ASP A 90 -0.58 6.66 6.95
C ASP A 90 -0.51 6.14 5.51
N ASP A 91 -1.64 5.68 4.97
CA ASP A 91 -1.76 5.24 3.58
C ASP A 91 -1.48 6.36 2.57
N ALA A 92 -2.00 7.57 2.84
CA ALA A 92 -1.73 8.74 2.00
C ALA A 92 -0.25 9.15 2.04
N VAL A 93 0.40 9.11 3.21
CA VAL A 93 1.84 9.39 3.32
C VAL A 93 2.66 8.33 2.58
N LYS A 94 2.30 7.06 2.71
CA LYS A 94 2.95 5.96 1.97
C LYS A 94 2.80 6.11 0.46
N SER A 95 1.64 6.57 -0.03
CA SER A 95 1.43 6.80 -1.46
C SER A 95 2.31 7.92 -2.02
N ILE A 96 2.54 8.98 -1.24
CA ILE A 96 3.49 10.04 -1.57
C ILE A 96 4.91 9.48 -1.67
N GLN A 97 5.35 8.70 -0.67
CA GLN A 97 6.69 8.12 -0.64
C GLN A 97 6.92 7.17 -1.83
N ALA A 98 5.94 6.29 -2.11
CA ALA A 98 5.99 5.40 -3.27
C ALA A 98 6.12 6.18 -4.59
N SER A 99 5.37 7.28 -4.74
CA SER A 99 5.42 8.13 -5.92
C SER A 99 6.80 8.80 -6.10
N GLN A 100 7.41 9.27 -5.02
CA GLN A 100 8.78 9.83 -5.06
C GLN A 100 9.83 8.78 -5.45
N GLN A 101 9.72 7.56 -4.92
CA GLN A 101 10.63 6.46 -5.27
C GLN A 101 10.51 6.04 -6.74
N LEU A 102 9.28 6.02 -7.28
CA LEU A 102 9.05 5.74 -8.69
C LEU A 102 9.65 6.83 -9.59
N ALA A 103 9.47 8.11 -9.22
CA ALA A 103 10.07 9.23 -9.95
C ALA A 103 11.60 9.15 -9.99
N GLN A 104 12.25 8.80 -8.87
CA GLN A 104 13.70 8.61 -8.80
C GLN A 104 14.19 7.47 -9.70
N ARG A 105 13.50 6.33 -9.73
CA ARG A 105 13.86 5.20 -10.60
C ARG A 105 13.76 5.54 -12.08
N GLN A 106 12.79 6.35 -12.49
CA GLN A 106 12.62 6.77 -13.87
C GLN A 106 13.73 7.73 -14.32
N ALA A 107 14.16 8.66 -13.47
CA ALA A 107 15.25 9.60 -13.75
C ALA A 107 16.60 8.90 -14.00
N ILE A 108 16.86 7.79 -13.30
CA ILE A 108 18.07 6.98 -13.51
C ILE A 108 18.04 6.31 -14.89
N LYS A 109 16.88 5.80 -15.31
CA LYS A 109 16.72 5.10 -16.60
C LYS A 109 16.86 6.03 -17.81
N SER A 110 16.56 7.33 -17.68
CA SER A 110 16.70 8.30 -18.78
C SER A 110 18.13 8.82 -18.99
N SER A 111 19.06 8.49 -18.08
CA SER A 111 20.45 8.96 -18.12
C SER A 111 21.45 7.89 -18.59
N SER A 112 20.96 6.72 -19.01
CA SER A 112 21.73 5.59 -19.57
C SER A 112 21.30 5.33 -21.00
#